data_AF-A5GF02-F1
#
_entry.id   AF-A5GF02-F1
#
_cell.length_a   1.000
_cell.length_b   1.000
_cell.length_c   1.000
_cell.angle_alpha   90.00
_cell.angle_beta   90.00
_cell.angle_gamma   90.00
#
_symmetry.space_group_name_H-M   'P 1'
#
loop_
_entity.id
_entity.type
_entity.pdbx_description
1 polymer ?
#
loop_
_entity_poly.entity_id
_entity_poly.type
_entity_poly.pdbx_seq_one_letter_code
_entity_poly.pdbx_strand_id
1 'polypeptide(L)'
;MSLFSKWLKVLIFGVMIMALLAACSGGTPKKEEVTASIKKILPVNFEVLEINKLKDIPGLCEVVVKVDKQPVVFYIDNKAKYVVSGSIVAVDTKQNLTLETQKKFAQK
;
A
#
# COMPACT_ATOMS: atom_id res chain seq x y z
N MET A 1 -14.39 31.94 36.82
CA MET A 1 -14.94 31.12 35.72
C MET A 1 -14.24 31.29 34.35
N SER A 2 -13.44 32.35 34.09
CA SER A 2 -12.87 32.55 32.75
C SER A 2 -11.62 31.71 32.42
N LEU A 3 -10.81 31.32 33.40
CA LEU A 3 -9.59 30.51 33.17
C LEU A 3 -9.91 29.10 32.66
N PHE A 4 -10.87 28.40 33.27
CA PHE A 4 -11.24 27.03 32.89
C PHE A 4 -11.69 26.93 31.42
N SER A 5 -12.42 27.94 30.93
CA SER A 5 -12.86 28.00 29.52
C SER A 5 -11.73 28.22 28.52
N LYS A 6 -10.62 28.86 28.92
CA LYS A 6 -9.45 29.08 28.07
C LYS A 6 -8.64 27.79 27.91
N TRP A 7 -8.44 27.06 29.00
CA TRP A 7 -7.76 25.75 29.00
C TRP A 7 -8.56 24.69 28.21
N LEU A 8 -9.90 24.72 28.33
CA LEU A 8 -10.77 23.84 27.55
C LEU A 8 -10.66 24.09 26.03
N LYS A 9 -10.59 25.36 25.60
CA LYS A 9 -10.42 25.71 24.18
C LYS A 9 -9.06 25.29 23.63
N VAL A 10 -7.98 25.42 24.41
CA VAL A 10 -6.64 24.94 24.04
C VAL A 10 -6.61 23.42 23.89
N LEU A 11 -7.27 22.69 24.79
CA LEU A 11 -7.42 21.24 24.71
C LEU A 11 -8.18 20.80 23.45
N ILE A 12 -9.30 21.45 23.14
CA ILE A 12 -10.10 21.14 21.95
C ILE A 12 -9.28 21.40 20.67
N PHE A 13 -8.54 22.52 20.61
CA PHE A 13 -7.72 22.85 19.45
C PHE A 13 -6.55 21.87 19.27
N GLY A 14 -5.93 21.43 20.37
CA GLY A 14 -4.88 20.40 20.35
C GLY A 14 -5.37 19.04 19.85
N VAL A 15 -6.56 18.60 20.29
CA VAL A 15 -7.18 17.35 19.84
C VAL A 15 -7.56 17.40 18.35
N MET A 16 -8.01 18.56 17.86
CA MET A 16 -8.38 18.72 16.44
C MET A 16 -7.16 18.63 15.50
N ILE A 17 -6.01 19.20 15.89
CA ILE A 17 -4.75 19.10 15.12
C ILE A 17 -4.24 17.65 15.09
N MET A 18 -4.36 16.92 16.21
CA MET A 18 -3.94 15.51 16.27
C MET A 18 -4.86 14.59 15.44
N ALA A 19 -6.15 14.88 15.35
CA ALA A 19 -7.09 14.15 14.50
C ALA A 19 -6.84 14.34 12.99
N LEU A 20 -6.38 15.52 12.58
CA LEU A 20 -6.04 15.82 11.18
C LEU A 20 -4.80 15.05 10.70
N LEU A 21 -3.85 14.76 11.60
CA LEU A 21 -2.64 13.97 11.29
C LEU A 21 -2.90 12.47 11.13
N ALA A 22 -3.96 11.95 11.77
CA ALA A 22 -4.36 10.54 11.66
C ALA A 22 -5.09 10.21 10.34
N ALA A 23 -5.58 11.22 9.61
CA ALA A 23 -6.37 11.02 8.39
C ALA A 23 -5.52 10.84 7.11
N CYS A 24 -4.20 11.05 7.17
CA CYS A 24 -3.31 11.02 6.00
C CYS A 24 -2.41 9.77 5.90
N SER A 25 -2.65 8.71 6.68
CA SER A 25 -1.89 7.47 6.57
C SER A 25 -2.74 6.37 5.93
N GLY A 26 -2.93 6.44 4.61
CA GLY A 26 -3.44 5.29 3.86
C GLY A 26 -2.52 4.08 4.10
N GLY A 27 -2.99 3.13 4.90
CA GLY A 27 -2.28 1.88 5.22
C GLY A 27 -2.10 0.99 3.99
N THR A 28 -1.25 -0.04 4.10
CA THR A 28 -1.33 -1.16 3.16
C THR A 28 -2.62 -1.94 3.45
N PRO A 29 -3.32 -2.44 2.43
CA PRO A 29 -4.45 -3.34 2.64
C PRO A 29 -3.99 -4.62 3.34
N LYS A 30 -4.93 -5.32 3.99
CA LYS A 30 -4.61 -6.58 4.68
C LYS A 30 -4.34 -7.70 3.68
N LYS A 31 -3.56 -8.71 4.07
CA LYS A 31 -3.23 -9.85 3.21
C LYS A 31 -4.48 -10.59 2.71
N GLU A 32 -5.52 -10.69 3.53
CA GLU A 32 -6.78 -11.33 3.18
C GLU A 32 -7.54 -10.54 2.10
N GLU A 33 -7.56 -9.21 2.21
CA GLU A 33 -8.19 -8.30 1.24
C GLU A 33 -7.47 -8.33 -0.11
N VAL A 34 -6.13 -8.33 -0.08
CA VAL A 34 -5.28 -8.48 -1.26
C VAL A 34 -5.52 -9.82 -1.93
N THR A 35 -5.53 -10.91 -1.16
CA THR A 35 -5.76 -12.27 -1.67
C THR A 35 -7.13 -12.36 -2.34
N ALA A 36 -8.18 -11.87 -1.67
CA ALA A 36 -9.54 -11.90 -2.21
C ALA A 36 -9.65 -11.11 -3.52
N SER A 37 -8.93 -9.99 -3.63
CA SER A 37 -8.98 -9.13 -4.81
C SER A 37 -8.20 -9.70 -5.99
N ILE A 38 -6.99 -10.21 -5.74
CA ILE A 38 -6.17 -10.86 -6.78
C ILE A 38 -6.85 -12.16 -7.27
N LYS A 39 -7.50 -12.93 -6.39
CA LYS A 39 -8.21 -14.16 -6.78
C LYS A 39 -9.33 -13.92 -7.80
N LYS A 40 -9.94 -12.72 -7.81
CA LYS A 40 -10.97 -12.35 -8.80
C LYS A 40 -10.43 -12.20 -10.22
N ILE A 41 -9.15 -11.85 -10.37
CA ILE A 41 -8.50 -11.67 -11.68
C ILE A 41 -7.61 -12.86 -12.05
N LEU A 42 -7.05 -13.54 -11.05
CA LEU A 42 -6.15 -14.67 -11.20
C LEU A 42 -6.72 -15.85 -10.38
N PRO A 43 -7.63 -16.65 -10.94
CA PRO A 43 -8.36 -17.70 -10.23
C PRO A 43 -7.54 -18.98 -10.00
N VAL A 44 -6.25 -18.84 -9.70
CA VAL A 44 -5.31 -19.95 -9.43
C VAL A 44 -4.79 -19.86 -8.00
N ASN A 45 -4.08 -20.88 -7.52
CA ASN A 45 -3.45 -20.81 -6.21
C ASN A 45 -2.18 -19.96 -6.27
N PHE A 46 -2.03 -19.08 -5.30
CA PHE A 46 -0.85 -18.23 -5.16
C PHE A 46 -0.61 -17.93 -3.68
N GLU A 47 0.62 -17.57 -3.36
CA GLU A 47 1.01 -17.11 -2.04
C GLU A 47 1.36 -15.63 -2.08
N VAL A 48 0.78 -14.81 -1.20
CA VAL A 48 1.23 -13.41 -1.05
C VAL A 48 2.50 -13.40 -0.21
N LEU A 49 3.62 -13.02 -0.85
CA LEU A 49 4.95 -12.98 -0.25
C LEU A 49 5.23 -11.66 0.46
N GLU A 50 4.84 -10.54 -0.15
CA GLU A 50 5.12 -9.20 0.37
C GLU A 50 4.05 -8.20 -0.08
N ILE A 51 3.73 -7.23 0.78
CA ILE A 51 2.86 -6.08 0.47
C ILE A 51 3.59 -4.83 0.97
N ASN A 52 4.01 -3.96 0.06
CA ASN A 52 4.80 -2.77 0.36
C ASN A 52 4.13 -1.51 -0.19
N LYS A 53 4.17 -0.42 0.56
CA LYS A 53 3.80 0.88 0.00
C LYS A 53 4.87 1.33 -0.99
N LEU A 54 4.44 1.91 -2.11
CA LEU A 54 5.36 2.65 -2.96
C LEU A 54 5.62 4.02 -2.34
N LYS A 55 6.90 4.36 -2.15
CA LYS A 55 7.30 5.63 -1.52
C LYS A 55 6.93 6.83 -2.38
N ASP A 56 7.13 6.70 -3.70
CA ASP A 56 7.00 7.81 -4.65
C ASP A 56 5.65 7.80 -5.39
N ILE A 57 4.79 6.81 -5.15
CA ILE A 57 3.44 6.71 -5.74
C ILE A 57 2.41 6.55 -4.62
N PRO A 58 1.93 7.68 -4.05
CA PRO A 58 0.94 7.65 -2.99
C PRO A 58 -0.34 6.94 -3.41
N GLY A 59 -0.89 6.13 -2.51
CA GLY A 59 -2.15 5.42 -2.75
C GLY A 59 -2.00 4.05 -3.39
N LEU A 60 -0.78 3.67 -3.81
CA LEU A 60 -0.50 2.40 -4.45
C LEU A 60 0.47 1.55 -3.60
N CYS A 61 0.15 0.26 -3.48
CA CYS A 61 0.99 -0.74 -2.84
C CYS A 61 1.48 -1.73 -3.89
N GLU A 62 2.75 -2.09 -3.84
CA GLU A 62 3.34 -3.23 -4.54
C GLU A 62 3.00 -4.52 -3.80
N VAL A 63 2.48 -5.50 -4.51
CA VAL A 63 2.17 -6.83 -3.99
C VAL A 63 2.96 -7.85 -4.77
N VAL A 64 3.78 -8.62 -4.06
CA VAL A 64 4.49 -9.75 -4.64
C VAL A 64 3.75 -11.02 -4.28
N VAL A 65 3.35 -11.78 -5.29
CA VAL A 65 2.76 -13.12 -5.13
C VAL A 65 3.63 -14.18 -5.78
N LYS A 66 3.57 -15.41 -5.28
CA LYS A 66 4.21 -16.58 -5.89
C LYS A 66 3.14 -17.43 -6.56
N VAL A 67 3.29 -17.64 -7.86
CA VAL A 67 2.44 -18.54 -8.68
C VAL A 67 3.36 -19.59 -9.28
N ASP A 68 3.15 -20.87 -8.97
CA ASP A 68 3.98 -21.98 -9.49
C ASP A 68 5.49 -21.72 -9.45
N LYS A 69 5.97 -21.22 -8.30
CA LYS A 69 7.36 -20.83 -8.02
C LYS A 69 7.87 -19.57 -8.72
N GLN A 70 7.08 -18.94 -9.57
CA GLN A 70 7.42 -17.68 -10.21
C GLN A 70 6.88 -16.49 -9.41
N PRO A 71 7.70 -15.48 -9.09
CA PRO A 71 7.21 -14.25 -8.49
C PRO A 71 6.47 -13.41 -9.53
N VAL A 72 5.26 -12.99 -9.20
CA VAL A 72 4.44 -12.07 -9.99
C VAL A 72 4.20 -10.83 -9.14
N VAL A 73 4.31 -9.66 -9.77
CA VAL A 73 4.11 -8.37 -9.10
C VAL A 73 2.81 -7.77 -9.60
N PHE A 74 1.95 -7.40 -8.66
CA PHE A 74 0.75 -6.61 -8.89
C PHE A 74 0.87 -5.30 -8.12
N TYR A 75 0.09 -4.32 -8.56
CA TYR A 75 -0.08 -3.09 -7.81
C TYR A 75 -1.54 -2.95 -7.40
N ILE A 76 -1.78 -2.52 -6.16
CA ILE A 76 -3.14 -2.43 -5.61
C ILE A 76 -3.32 -1.11 -4.87
N ASP A 77 -4.51 -0.53 -4.95
CA ASP A 77 -4.81 0.66 -4.14
C ASP A 77 -4.96 0.31 -2.65
N ASN A 78 -4.85 1.31 -1.78
CA ASN A 78 -4.92 1.13 -0.32
C ASN A 78 -6.23 0.49 0.19
N LYS A 79 -7.28 0.42 -0.65
CA LYS A 79 -8.58 -0.19 -0.31
C LYS A 79 -8.81 -1.54 -0.97
N ALA A 80 -7.81 -2.12 -1.65
CA ALA A 80 -7.92 -3.37 -2.38
C ALA A 80 -9.08 -3.41 -3.40
N LYS A 81 -9.43 -2.28 -3.99
CA LYS A 81 -10.54 -2.15 -4.95
C LYS A 81 -10.07 -2.29 -6.39
N TYR A 82 -8.86 -1.87 -6.70
CA TYR A 82 -8.29 -1.86 -8.04
C TYR A 82 -6.96 -2.59 -8.04
N VAL A 83 -6.80 -3.51 -8.99
CA VAL A 83 -5.53 -4.19 -9.23
C VAL A 83 -5.01 -3.73 -10.58
N VAL A 84 -3.74 -3.33 -10.62
CA VAL A 84 -3.01 -2.97 -11.83
C VAL A 84 -1.98 -4.06 -12.10
N SER A 85 -2.06 -4.64 -13.30
CA SER A 85 -1.07 -5.56 -13.84
C SER A 85 -0.18 -4.83 -14.84
N GLY A 86 1.14 -5.06 -14.78
CA GLY A 86 2.11 -4.41 -15.66
C GLY A 86 3.42 -4.10 -14.96
N SER A 87 4.13 -3.10 -15.46
CA SER A 87 5.40 -2.64 -14.88
C SER A 87 5.38 -1.16 -14.55
N ILE A 88 6.08 -0.79 -13.48
CA ILE A 88 6.45 0.58 -13.15
C ILE A 88 7.88 0.78 -13.62
N VAL A 89 8.07 1.76 -14.51
CA VAL A 89 9.37 2.17 -15.00
C VAL A 89 9.63 3.59 -14.54
N ALA A 90 10.73 3.82 -13.84
CA ALA A 90 11.17 5.16 -13.48
C ALA A 90 11.56 5.90 -14.78
N VAL A 91 10.93 7.04 -15.04
CA VAL A 91 11.10 7.77 -16.31
C VAL A 91 12.52 8.32 -16.45
N ASP A 92 13.07 8.89 -15.36
CA ASP A 92 14.38 9.55 -15.38
C ASP A 92 15.53 8.56 -15.61
N THR A 93 15.46 7.39 -14.95
CA THR A 93 16.53 6.38 -15.01
C THR A 93 16.26 5.27 -16.02
N LYS A 94 15.04 5.19 -16.57
CA LYS A 94 14.54 4.09 -17.41
C LYS A 94 14.57 2.72 -16.71
N GLN A 95 14.68 2.71 -15.38
CA GLN A 95 14.78 1.50 -14.58
C GLN A 95 13.39 0.88 -14.39
N ASN A 96 13.24 -0.40 -14.74
CA ASN A 96 12.01 -1.15 -14.51
C ASN A 96 12.01 -1.69 -13.07
N LEU A 97 11.36 -0.97 -12.17
CA LEU A 97 11.30 -1.29 -10.74
C LEU A 97 10.62 -2.63 -10.49
N THR A 98 9.59 -2.95 -11.27
CA THR A 98 8.88 -4.24 -11.20
C THR A 98 9.81 -5.41 -11.51
N LEU A 99 10.63 -5.28 -12.55
CA LEU A 99 11.59 -6.32 -12.94
C LEU A 99 12.65 -6.53 -11.86
N GLU A 100 13.05 -5.47 -11.15
CA GLU A 100 14.00 -5.59 -10.04
C GLU A 100 13.41 -6.35 -8.86
N THR A 101 12.16 -6.03 -8.49
CA THR A 101 11.42 -6.81 -7.47
C THR A 101 11.29 -8.26 -7.89
N GLN A 102 10.91 -8.54 -9.14
CA GLN A 102 10.82 -9.91 -9.65
C GLN A 102 12.16 -10.65 -9.55
N LYS A 103 13.27 -10.03 -9.97
CA LYS A 103 14.62 -10.62 -9.85
C LYS A 103 15.00 -10.91 -8.40
N LYS A 104 14.73 -9.97 -7.49
CA LYS A 104 14.98 -10.14 -6.04
C LYS A 104 14.22 -11.35 -5.47
N PHE A 105 13.00 -11.59 -5.93
CA PHE A 105 12.16 -12.68 -5.44
C PHE A 105 12.34 -13.99 -6.20
N ALA A 106 12.87 -13.97 -7.43
CA ALA A 106 13.18 -15.18 -8.18
C ALA A 106 14.39 -15.94 -7.58
N GLN A 107 15.22 -15.23 -6.82
CA GLN A 107 16.38 -15.77 -6.12
C GLN A 107 16.05 -16.31 -4.71
N LYS A 108 14.79 -16.23 -4.27
CA LYS A 108 14.30 -16.70 -2.96
C LYS A 108 13.47 -17.98 -3.09
#